data_AF-A0A2P4T821-F1
#
_entry.id   AF-A0A2P4T821-F1
#
_cell.length_a   1.000
_cell.length_b   1.000
_cell.length_c   1.000
_cell.angle_alpha   90.00
_cell.angle_beta   90.00
_cell.angle_gamma   90.00
#
_symmetry.space_group_name_H-M   'P 1'
#
loop_
_entity.id
_entity.type
_entity.pdbx_description
1 polymer ?
#
loop_
_entity_poly.entity_id
_entity_poly.type
_entity_poly.pdbx_seq_one_letter_code
_entity_poly.pdbx_strand_id
1 'polypeptide(L)'
;MTASSVWCSPTLLLLLFSPALWAAEISCRNEDGEAVDWFALYKLPKHTKGGGTGLGLEYLYMDSLAQQWQLGRYLVNMTQGALGQTLGQLYKAYESKGNNTVYAIYNDEVPHSGSINWKRGHTKGFLLLDKSQGFWVIHSVPLFPPFPEDGYGYPATGESYGQTAICITFSYEQFIEIGKETSVRMPLYHCNSLTSFL
;
A
#
# COMPACT_ATOMS: atom_id res chain seq x y z
N MET A 1 -53.27 57.70 -7.55
CA MET A 1 -52.44 56.91 -6.61
C MET A 1 -52.45 55.48 -7.10
N THR A 2 -51.38 55.01 -7.74
CA THR A 2 -51.23 53.61 -8.18
C THR A 2 -49.82 53.19 -7.82
N ALA A 3 -49.70 52.35 -6.79
CA ALA A 3 -48.44 51.82 -6.31
C ALA A 3 -48.11 50.54 -7.09
N SER A 4 -46.96 50.52 -7.76
CA SER A 4 -46.42 49.33 -8.43
C SER A 4 -45.63 48.51 -7.42
N SER A 5 -46.06 47.28 -7.15
CA SER A 5 -45.35 46.34 -6.27
C SER A 5 -44.23 45.62 -7.03
N VAL A 6 -42.98 45.84 -6.64
CA VAL A 6 -41.82 45.10 -7.14
C VAL A 6 -41.69 43.80 -6.35
N TRP A 7 -41.88 42.66 -7.00
CA TRP A 7 -41.61 41.34 -6.42
C TRP A 7 -40.13 41.02 -6.61
N CYS A 8 -39.36 41.10 -5.52
CA CYS A 8 -37.98 40.62 -5.48
C CYS A 8 -38.01 39.12 -5.20
N SER A 9 -37.78 38.30 -6.22
CA SER A 9 -37.69 36.85 -6.05
C SER A 9 -36.31 36.52 -5.44
N PRO A 10 -36.23 35.76 -4.32
CA PRO A 10 -34.95 35.39 -3.75
C PRO A 10 -34.38 34.25 -4.59
N THR A 11 -33.38 34.55 -5.41
CA THR A 11 -32.57 33.53 -6.07
C THR A 11 -31.80 32.77 -4.99
N LEU A 12 -32.25 31.55 -4.66
CA LEU A 12 -31.57 30.64 -3.77
C LEU A 12 -30.26 30.18 -4.45
N LEU A 13 -29.15 30.80 -4.06
CA LEU A 13 -27.82 30.44 -4.54
C LEU A 13 -27.40 29.14 -3.82
N LEU A 14 -27.67 27.98 -4.44
CA LEU A 14 -27.06 26.71 -4.02
C LEU A 14 -25.55 26.80 -4.25
N LEU A 15 -24.80 27.05 -3.19
CA LEU A 15 -23.37 26.81 -3.13
C LEU A 15 -23.13 25.31 -3.36
N LEU A 16 -22.85 24.94 -4.61
CA LEU A 16 -22.27 23.65 -4.93
C LEU A 16 -20.92 23.59 -4.22
N PHE A 17 -20.90 22.98 -3.03
CA PHE A 17 -19.69 22.47 -2.42
C PHE A 17 -19.19 21.38 -3.36
N SER A 18 -18.39 21.75 -4.36
CA SER A 18 -17.51 20.82 -5.04
C SER A 18 -16.58 20.29 -3.95
N PRO A 19 -16.65 19.01 -3.54
CA PRO A 19 -15.60 18.48 -2.72
C PRO A 19 -14.32 18.71 -3.52
N ALA A 20 -13.38 19.46 -2.94
CA ALA A 20 -12.07 19.56 -3.52
C ALA A 20 -11.62 18.11 -3.75
N LEU A 21 -11.32 17.76 -5.00
CA LEU A 21 -10.65 16.51 -5.34
C LEU A 21 -9.27 16.60 -4.66
N TRP A 22 -9.23 16.31 -3.36
CA TRP A 22 -7.98 16.04 -2.68
C TRP A 22 -7.45 14.80 -3.36
N ALA A 23 -6.36 14.97 -4.11
CA ALA A 23 -5.60 13.82 -4.59
C ALA A 23 -5.37 12.92 -3.38
N ALA A 24 -5.80 11.67 -3.47
CA ALA A 24 -5.69 10.74 -2.36
C ALA A 24 -4.21 10.62 -1.99
N GLU A 25 -3.88 11.07 -0.78
CA GLU A 25 -2.51 11.21 -0.29
C GLU A 25 -1.82 9.84 -0.19
N ILE A 26 -0.60 9.70 -0.71
CA ILE A 26 0.11 8.41 -0.70
C ILE A 26 0.33 7.97 0.75
N SER A 27 -0.28 6.86 1.15
CA SER A 27 -0.31 6.39 2.54
C SER A 27 -0.59 4.89 2.62
N CYS A 28 -0.39 4.29 3.78
CA CYS A 28 -0.97 2.99 4.09
C CYS A 28 -2.49 3.07 3.99
N ARG A 29 -3.11 2.07 3.35
CA ARG A 29 -4.57 1.96 3.22
C ARG A 29 -5.09 0.83 4.07
N ASN A 30 -6.15 1.08 4.82
CA ASN A 30 -6.82 0.04 5.60
C ASN A 30 -7.76 -0.83 4.76
N GLU A 31 -8.47 -1.75 5.40
CA GLU A 31 -9.45 -2.64 4.77
C GLU A 31 -10.61 -1.90 4.08
N ASP A 32 -10.91 -0.66 4.49
CA ASP A 32 -11.93 0.19 3.89
C ASP A 32 -11.37 1.17 2.85
N GLY A 33 -10.05 1.16 2.63
CA GLY A 33 -9.35 2.05 1.70
C GLY A 33 -9.07 3.44 2.25
N GLU A 34 -9.28 3.66 3.54
CA GLU A 34 -8.96 4.91 4.23
C GLU A 34 -7.46 5.01 4.50
N ALA A 35 -6.94 6.24 4.55
CA ALA A 35 -5.56 6.49 4.95
C ALA A 35 -5.37 6.18 6.44
N VAL A 36 -4.29 5.45 6.78
CA VAL A 36 -3.89 5.15 8.16
C VAL A 36 -2.40 5.40 8.36
N ASP A 37 -1.99 5.70 9.59
CA ASP A 37 -0.58 5.93 9.91
C ASP A 37 0.24 4.64 9.80
N TRP A 38 -0.37 3.51 10.17
CA TRP A 38 0.23 2.20 10.06
C TRP A 38 -0.83 1.11 10.06
N PHE A 39 -0.46 -0.05 9.51
CA PHE A 39 -1.18 -1.30 9.76
C PHE A 39 -0.21 -2.47 9.92
N ALA A 40 -0.65 -3.50 10.63
CA ALA A 40 0.01 -4.78 10.75
C ALA A 40 -0.90 -5.91 10.28
N LEU A 41 -0.33 -6.86 9.56
CA LEU A 41 -1.00 -8.03 9.03
C LEU A 41 -0.23 -9.28 9.44
N TYR A 42 -0.94 -10.28 9.96
CA TYR A 42 -0.42 -11.63 10.20
C TYR A 42 -1.24 -12.63 9.38
N LYS A 43 -0.69 -13.13 8.27
CA LYS A 43 -1.33 -14.16 7.46
C LYS A 43 -1.26 -15.51 8.16
N LEU A 44 -2.38 -16.21 8.24
CA LEU A 44 -2.52 -17.51 8.89
C LEU A 44 -1.98 -18.64 8.01
N PRO A 45 -1.34 -19.68 8.56
CA PRO A 45 -0.82 -20.79 7.75
C PRO A 45 -1.94 -21.60 7.10
N LYS A 46 -1.60 -22.32 6.03
CA LYS A 46 -2.52 -23.29 5.43
C LYS A 46 -2.72 -24.46 6.39
N HIS A 47 -3.97 -24.78 6.72
CA HIS A 47 -4.29 -25.87 7.64
C HIS A 47 -5.42 -26.73 7.09
N THR A 48 -5.22 -28.05 7.16
CA THR A 48 -6.15 -29.07 6.65
C THR A 48 -6.62 -30.04 7.74
N LYS A 49 -6.41 -29.70 9.03
CA LYS A 49 -6.76 -30.55 10.18
C LYS A 49 -7.76 -29.87 11.10
N GLY A 50 -8.79 -30.62 11.51
CA GLY A 50 -9.79 -30.20 12.49
C GLY A 50 -10.91 -29.34 11.89
N GLY A 51 -11.98 -29.98 11.41
CA GLY A 51 -13.29 -29.36 11.14
C GLY A 51 -13.38 -28.31 10.02
N GLY A 52 -12.27 -27.71 9.57
CA GLY A 52 -12.24 -26.69 8.53
C GLY A 52 -10.95 -26.70 7.72
N THR A 53 -11.03 -26.17 6.50
CA THR A 53 -9.90 -25.99 5.59
C THR A 53 -9.55 -24.50 5.56
N GLY A 54 -8.42 -24.12 6.15
CA GLY A 54 -7.86 -22.78 5.97
C GLY A 54 -7.08 -22.73 4.66
N LEU A 55 -7.42 -21.79 3.78
CA LEU A 55 -6.78 -21.65 2.47
C LEU A 55 -5.31 -21.24 2.58
N GLY A 56 -4.90 -20.70 3.72
CA GLY A 56 -3.60 -20.06 3.89
C GLY A 56 -3.58 -18.69 3.23
N LEU A 57 -4.74 -18.03 3.16
CA LEU A 57 -4.92 -16.71 2.58
C LEU A 57 -5.62 -15.75 3.55
N GLU A 58 -6.21 -16.29 4.61
CA GLU A 58 -6.79 -15.57 5.73
C GLU A 58 -5.68 -14.88 6.54
N TYR A 59 -5.97 -13.72 7.13
CA TYR A 59 -5.02 -13.01 7.97
C TYR A 59 -5.71 -12.31 9.13
N LEU A 60 -4.96 -12.08 10.20
CA LEU A 60 -5.29 -11.12 11.24
C LEU A 60 -4.79 -9.75 10.83
N TYR A 61 -5.54 -8.72 11.20
CA TYR A 61 -5.32 -7.34 10.82
C TYR A 61 -5.48 -6.42 12.03
N MET A 62 -4.71 -5.34 12.05
CA MET A 62 -4.76 -4.25 13.02
C MET A 62 -4.22 -2.98 12.36
N ASP A 63 -4.77 -1.82 12.67
CA ASP A 63 -4.26 -0.54 12.19
C ASP A 63 -4.31 0.56 13.25
N SER A 64 -3.90 1.77 12.87
CA SER A 64 -3.86 2.93 13.78
C SER A 64 -5.25 3.36 14.30
N LEU A 65 -6.33 3.04 13.60
CA LEU A 65 -7.72 3.37 13.96
C LEU A 65 -8.41 2.21 14.72
N ALA A 66 -8.04 0.96 14.40
CA ALA A 66 -8.54 -0.27 14.98
C ALA A 66 -7.38 -1.06 15.60
N GLN A 67 -7.02 -0.68 16.82
CA GLN A 67 -5.85 -1.19 17.56
C GLN A 67 -6.06 -2.57 18.23
N GLN A 68 -6.91 -3.42 17.64
CA GLN A 68 -7.16 -4.78 18.10
C GLN A 68 -7.03 -5.76 16.94
N TRP A 69 -6.44 -6.93 17.20
CA TRP A 69 -6.35 -7.99 16.20
C TRP A 69 -7.75 -8.49 15.85
N GLN A 70 -8.09 -8.37 14.57
CA GLN A 70 -9.34 -8.86 14.01
C GLN A 70 -9.06 -9.71 12.77
N LEU A 71 -9.98 -10.59 12.41
CA LEU A 71 -9.88 -11.31 11.15
C LEU A 71 -10.08 -10.31 9.99
N GLY A 72 -9.20 -10.36 8.99
CA GLY A 72 -9.31 -9.55 7.77
C GLY A 72 -10.63 -9.81 7.05
N ARG A 73 -11.17 -8.78 6.41
CA ARG A 73 -12.42 -8.88 5.65
C ARG A 73 -12.22 -9.54 4.29
N TYR A 74 -10.99 -9.48 3.78
CA TYR A 74 -10.59 -10.03 2.50
C TYR A 74 -9.53 -11.10 2.68
N LEU A 75 -9.26 -11.85 1.60
CA LEU A 75 -8.09 -12.73 1.53
C LEU A 75 -6.87 -11.93 1.08
N VAL A 76 -5.67 -12.33 1.51
CA VAL A 76 -4.44 -11.60 1.19
C VAL A 76 -4.15 -11.53 -0.31
N ASN A 77 -4.72 -12.44 -1.12
CA ASN A 77 -4.62 -12.43 -2.58
C ASN A 77 -5.63 -11.51 -3.29
N MET A 78 -6.47 -10.80 -2.54
CA MET A 78 -7.47 -9.87 -3.07
C MET A 78 -6.94 -8.43 -3.04
N THR A 79 -7.27 -7.64 -4.08
CA THR A 79 -6.86 -6.23 -4.17
C THR A 79 -7.63 -5.31 -3.21
N GLN A 80 -8.76 -5.76 -2.69
CA GLN A 80 -9.62 -5.00 -1.77
C GLN A 80 -9.08 -4.93 -0.35
N GLY A 81 -8.20 -5.85 0.07
CA GLY A 81 -7.58 -5.82 1.40
C GLY A 81 -6.47 -4.77 1.51
N ALA A 82 -6.09 -4.43 2.73
CA ALA A 82 -5.14 -3.36 3.06
C ALA A 82 -3.82 -3.46 2.27
N LEU A 83 -3.25 -4.67 2.16
CA LEU A 83 -2.02 -4.91 1.39
C LEU A 83 -2.21 -4.66 -0.12
N GLY A 84 -3.34 -5.11 -0.66
CA GLY A 84 -3.71 -4.92 -2.07
C GLY A 84 -4.00 -3.46 -2.41
N GLN A 85 -4.76 -2.76 -1.56
CA GLN A 85 -5.04 -1.34 -1.73
C GLN A 85 -3.77 -0.49 -1.65
N THR A 86 -2.89 -0.82 -0.69
CA THR A 86 -1.62 -0.11 -0.49
C THR A 86 -0.68 -0.31 -1.69
N LEU A 87 -0.42 -1.56 -2.08
CA LEU A 87 0.42 -1.88 -3.23
C LEU A 87 -0.16 -1.34 -4.55
N GLY A 88 -1.49 -1.31 -4.68
CA GLY A 88 -2.17 -0.75 -5.84
C GLY A 88 -1.83 0.72 -6.10
N GLN A 89 -1.48 1.51 -5.09
CA GLN A 89 -0.98 2.88 -5.29
C GLN A 89 0.35 2.91 -6.04
N LEU A 90 1.27 1.96 -5.73
CA LEU A 90 2.56 1.84 -6.39
C LEU A 90 2.39 1.45 -7.86
N TYR A 91 1.52 0.50 -8.15
CA TYR A 91 1.27 0.07 -9.54
C TYR A 91 0.61 1.19 -10.37
N LYS A 92 -0.33 1.94 -9.80
CA LYS A 92 -0.87 3.15 -10.45
C LYS A 92 0.21 4.19 -10.73
N ALA A 93 1.13 4.40 -9.79
CA ALA A 93 2.26 5.32 -9.98
C ALA A 93 3.18 4.84 -11.12
N TYR A 94 3.49 3.54 -11.17
CA TYR A 94 4.22 2.90 -12.27
C TYR A 94 3.54 3.13 -13.62
N GLU A 95 2.25 2.83 -13.74
CA GLU A 95 1.48 2.97 -14.98
C GLU A 95 1.40 4.41 -15.47
N SER A 96 1.28 5.36 -14.54
CA SER A 96 1.18 6.80 -14.86
C SER A 96 2.46 7.36 -15.49
N LYS A 97 3.60 6.68 -15.30
CA LYS A 97 4.95 7.15 -15.69
C LYS A 97 5.25 8.58 -15.19
N GLY A 98 4.63 8.97 -14.09
CA GLY A 98 4.80 10.29 -13.49
C GLY A 98 6.17 10.45 -12.86
N ASN A 99 6.79 11.61 -13.05
CA ASN A 99 8.09 11.94 -12.45
C ASN A 99 7.98 12.53 -11.03
N ASN A 100 6.77 12.54 -10.45
CA ASN A 100 6.51 13.14 -9.13
C ASN A 100 6.49 12.12 -7.98
N THR A 101 6.72 10.85 -8.28
CA THR A 101 6.76 9.76 -7.28
C THR A 101 8.03 8.96 -7.43
N VAL A 102 8.52 8.44 -6.31
CA VAL A 102 9.60 7.46 -6.24
C VAL A 102 9.03 6.16 -5.71
N TYR A 103 9.45 5.03 -6.28
CA TYR A 103 9.14 3.73 -5.71
C TYR A 103 10.34 2.81 -5.78
N ALA A 104 10.37 1.84 -4.87
CA ALA A 104 11.32 0.75 -4.90
C ALA A 104 10.66 -0.55 -4.41
N ILE A 105 11.08 -1.65 -4.99
CA ILE A 105 10.66 -3.00 -4.66
C ILE A 105 11.92 -3.84 -4.44
N TYR A 106 11.98 -4.51 -3.29
CA TYR A 106 13.11 -5.34 -2.89
C TYR A 106 12.65 -6.66 -2.30
N ASN A 107 13.36 -7.72 -2.64
CA ASN A 107 13.16 -9.06 -2.12
C ASN A 107 14.43 -9.87 -2.42
N ASP A 108 14.99 -10.56 -1.44
CA ASP A 108 16.14 -11.45 -1.66
C ASP A 108 15.76 -12.69 -2.49
N GLU A 109 14.46 -13.01 -2.58
CA GLU A 109 13.87 -14.02 -3.43
C GLU A 109 12.98 -13.35 -4.49
N VAL A 110 13.57 -12.98 -5.62
CA VAL A 110 12.92 -12.18 -6.67
C VAL A 110 11.98 -13.04 -7.52
N PRO A 111 10.72 -12.61 -7.78
CA PRO A 111 9.80 -13.30 -8.68
C PRO A 111 10.45 -13.61 -10.05
N HIS A 112 10.16 -14.77 -10.63
CA HIS A 112 10.64 -15.20 -11.96
C HIS A 112 12.17 -15.28 -12.18
N SER A 113 13.00 -14.93 -11.19
CA SER A 113 14.46 -14.89 -11.36
C SER A 113 15.15 -16.25 -11.13
N GLY A 114 14.51 -17.14 -10.36
CA GLY A 114 15.12 -18.39 -9.88
C GLY A 114 16.37 -18.20 -9.00
N SER A 115 16.72 -16.96 -8.66
CA SER A 115 17.98 -16.60 -7.98
C SER A 115 17.72 -15.99 -6.62
N ILE A 116 18.49 -16.43 -5.62
CA ILE A 116 18.48 -15.87 -4.26
C ILE A 116 19.72 -14.97 -4.14
N ASN A 117 19.54 -13.74 -3.67
CA ASN A 117 20.67 -12.83 -3.45
C ASN A 117 21.35 -13.07 -2.09
N TRP A 118 22.21 -14.08 -2.03
CA TRP A 118 22.96 -14.47 -0.82
C TRP A 118 23.94 -13.40 -0.29
N LYS A 119 24.21 -12.33 -1.05
CA LYS A 119 25.19 -11.29 -0.70
C LYS A 119 24.54 -10.02 -0.12
N ARG A 120 23.21 -9.96 -0.04
CA ARG A 120 22.45 -8.82 0.50
C ARG A 120 21.60 -9.25 1.69
N GLY A 121 20.93 -8.29 2.33
CA GLY A 121 20.06 -8.59 3.47
C GLY A 121 18.87 -9.47 3.06
N HIS A 122 18.49 -10.41 3.93
CA HIS A 122 17.26 -11.19 3.85
C HIS A 122 16.05 -10.31 4.19
N THR A 123 15.81 -9.35 3.31
CA THR A 123 14.85 -8.26 3.53
C THR A 123 13.96 -8.18 2.31
N LYS A 124 12.67 -7.92 2.56
CA LYS A 124 11.63 -7.90 1.53
C LYS A 124 10.66 -6.77 1.83
N GLY A 125 10.19 -6.10 0.79
CA GLY A 125 9.29 -4.97 0.94
C GLY A 125 9.21 -4.10 -0.29
N PHE A 126 8.41 -3.05 -0.16
CA PHE A 126 8.21 -2.07 -1.21
C PHE A 126 7.81 -0.73 -0.59
N LEU A 127 8.13 0.34 -1.30
CA LEU A 127 7.85 1.71 -0.87
C LEU A 127 7.40 2.55 -2.05
N LEU A 128 6.58 3.55 -1.75
CA LEU A 128 6.15 4.59 -2.67
C LEU A 128 6.08 5.91 -1.89
N LEU A 129 6.63 6.97 -2.46
CA LEU A 129 6.57 8.32 -1.89
C LEU A 129 6.49 9.40 -2.98
N ASP A 130 5.97 10.55 -2.61
CA ASP A 130 6.06 11.80 -3.36
C ASP A 130 6.86 12.86 -2.57
N LYS A 131 6.72 14.14 -2.93
CA LYS A 131 7.39 15.28 -2.24
C LYS A 131 6.81 15.61 -0.87
N SER A 132 5.68 15.01 -0.49
CA SER A 132 5.02 15.24 0.79
C SER A 132 5.14 14.05 1.73
N GLN A 133 4.79 12.85 1.27
CA GLN A 133 4.80 11.65 2.11
C GLN A 133 4.81 10.37 1.29
N GLY A 134 4.83 9.24 1.97
CA GLY A 134 4.76 7.93 1.35
C GLY A 134 4.40 6.83 2.32
N PHE A 135 4.46 5.60 1.86
CA PHE A 135 4.37 4.41 2.71
C PHE A 135 5.54 3.47 2.47
N TRP A 136 5.91 2.72 3.51
CA TRP A 136 6.88 1.64 3.44
C TRP A 136 6.24 0.36 3.98
N VAL A 137 6.16 -0.66 3.13
CA VAL A 137 5.76 -2.00 3.52
C VAL A 137 6.98 -2.90 3.67
N ILE A 138 7.10 -3.53 4.84
CA ILE A 138 8.10 -4.55 5.15
C ILE A 138 7.36 -5.85 5.39
N HIS A 139 7.81 -6.94 4.76
CA HIS A 139 7.13 -8.24 4.87
C HIS A 139 8.11 -9.42 4.86
N SER A 140 7.57 -10.62 5.12
CA SER A 140 8.33 -11.88 5.09
C SER A 140 8.06 -12.76 3.85
N VAL A 141 7.13 -12.36 2.97
CA VAL A 141 6.66 -13.16 1.82
C VAL A 141 7.71 -13.28 0.69
N PRO A 142 8.23 -14.47 0.36
CA PRO A 142 9.14 -14.66 -0.77
C PRO A 142 8.42 -14.53 -2.11
N LEU A 143 9.11 -14.06 -3.16
CA LEU A 143 8.55 -13.86 -4.50
C LEU A 143 7.35 -12.87 -4.54
N PHE A 144 7.32 -11.92 -3.62
CA PHE A 144 6.29 -10.87 -3.53
C PHE A 144 6.94 -9.49 -3.37
N PRO A 145 6.35 -8.42 -3.93
CA PRO A 145 5.23 -8.44 -4.86
C PRO A 145 5.63 -8.91 -6.27
N PRO A 146 4.67 -9.26 -7.14
CA PRO A 146 4.93 -9.42 -8.56
C PRO A 146 5.55 -8.14 -9.16
N PHE A 147 6.06 -8.23 -10.39
CA PHE A 147 6.45 -7.02 -11.10
C PHE A 147 5.19 -6.17 -11.39
N PRO A 148 5.29 -4.83 -11.44
CA PRO A 148 4.11 -3.99 -11.70
C PRO A 148 3.35 -4.37 -12.98
N GLU A 149 4.06 -4.85 -14.00
CA GLU A 149 3.47 -5.32 -15.27
C GLU A 149 2.58 -6.56 -15.11
N ASP A 150 2.81 -7.37 -14.06
CA ASP A 150 2.04 -8.58 -13.76
C ASP A 150 0.79 -8.30 -12.92
N GLY A 151 0.66 -7.09 -12.37
CA GLY A 151 -0.42 -6.71 -11.47
C GLY A 151 -0.34 -7.35 -10.09
N TYR A 152 -1.43 -7.24 -9.32
CA TYR A 152 -1.46 -7.75 -7.95
C TYR A 152 -1.65 -9.26 -7.93
N GLY A 153 -0.82 -9.95 -7.16
CA GLY A 153 -0.93 -11.38 -6.93
C GLY A 153 -0.17 -11.78 -5.69
N TYR A 154 -0.72 -12.74 -4.96
CA TYR A 154 -0.06 -13.32 -3.80
C TYR A 154 0.53 -14.68 -4.18
N PRO A 155 1.84 -14.93 -3.92
CA PRO A 155 2.48 -16.13 -4.43
C PRO A 155 2.09 -17.36 -3.61
N ALA A 156 1.99 -18.51 -4.28
CA ALA A 156 1.69 -19.80 -3.63
C ALA A 156 2.72 -20.16 -2.53
N THR A 157 3.96 -19.72 -2.67
CA THR A 157 5.02 -19.87 -1.65
C THR A 157 4.66 -19.20 -0.32
N GLY A 158 3.83 -18.16 -0.37
CA GLY A 158 3.33 -17.44 0.80
C GLY A 158 2.13 -18.08 1.48
N GLU A 159 1.53 -19.15 0.93
CA GLU A 159 0.31 -19.78 1.49
C GLU A 159 0.61 -20.71 2.66
N SER A 160 1.68 -21.50 2.57
CA SER A 160 1.92 -22.62 3.49
C SER A 160 2.13 -22.19 4.94
N TYR A 161 2.92 -21.15 5.15
CA TYR A 161 3.36 -20.71 6.49
C TYR A 161 2.70 -19.39 6.88
N GLY A 162 2.78 -19.06 8.17
CA GLY A 162 2.45 -17.73 8.64
C GLY A 162 3.39 -16.70 8.02
N GLN A 163 2.86 -15.52 7.67
CA GLN A 163 3.62 -14.42 7.10
C GLN A 163 3.23 -13.12 7.78
N THR A 164 4.17 -12.19 7.91
CA THR A 164 3.89 -10.87 8.46
C THR A 164 4.11 -9.79 7.41
N ALA A 165 3.32 -8.73 7.51
CA ALA A 165 3.56 -7.47 6.82
C ALA A 165 3.22 -6.31 7.76
N ILE A 166 4.04 -5.27 7.73
CA ILE A 166 3.78 -3.99 8.39
C ILE A 166 3.87 -2.89 7.33
N CYS A 167 2.93 -1.96 7.37
CA CYS A 167 2.97 -0.73 6.60
C CYS A 167 3.07 0.45 7.55
N ILE A 168 3.94 1.40 7.23
CA ILE A 168 4.06 2.67 7.96
C ILE A 168 4.03 3.81 6.94
N THR A 169 3.18 4.80 7.20
CA THR A 169 3.14 6.08 6.48
C THR A 169 4.19 7.01 7.10
N PHE A 170 5.04 7.60 6.27
CA PHE A 170 6.06 8.54 6.71
C PHE A 170 6.00 9.83 5.89
N SER A 171 6.38 10.96 6.49
CA SER A 171 6.63 12.18 5.74
C SER A 171 7.84 12.00 4.81
N TYR A 172 7.94 12.85 3.80
CA TYR A 172 9.07 12.84 2.87
C TYR A 172 10.43 12.96 3.62
N GLU A 173 10.51 13.84 4.62
CA GLU A 173 11.73 14.06 5.41
C GLU A 173 12.16 12.80 6.17
N GLN A 174 11.19 12.12 6.81
CA GLN A 174 11.43 10.86 7.53
C GLN A 174 11.94 9.77 6.57
N PHE A 175 11.39 9.70 5.35
CA PHE A 175 11.86 8.77 4.32
C PHE A 175 13.31 9.02 3.91
N ILE A 176 13.71 10.29 3.76
CA ILE A 176 15.08 10.64 3.39
C ILE A 176 16.07 10.23 4.48
N GLU A 177 15.71 10.37 5.76
CA GLU A 177 16.52 9.89 6.87
C GLU A 177 16.68 8.37 6.86
N ILE A 178 15.58 7.63 6.69
CA ILE A 178 15.58 6.16 6.59
C ILE A 178 16.40 5.68 5.36
N GLY A 179 16.25 6.36 4.23
CA GLY A 179 16.89 5.99 2.97
C GLY A 179 18.42 6.08 3.04
N LYS A 180 18.96 7.07 3.75
CA LYS A 180 20.42 7.22 3.95
C LYS A 180 21.04 6.00 4.63
N GLU A 181 20.35 5.41 5.60
CA GLU A 181 20.86 4.28 6.39
C GLU A 181 20.65 2.91 5.71
N THR A 182 19.57 2.76 4.93
CA THR A 182 19.08 1.46 4.45
C THR A 182 19.41 1.17 2.98
N SER A 183 19.58 2.20 2.13
CA SER A 183 19.62 2.05 0.67
C SER A 183 20.76 1.17 0.14
N VAL A 184 21.89 1.09 0.85
CA VAL A 184 23.05 0.28 0.43
C VAL A 184 22.82 -1.24 0.58
N ARG A 185 21.85 -1.68 1.41
CA ARG A 185 21.75 -3.09 1.83
C ARG A 185 20.52 -3.83 1.31
N MET A 186 19.58 -3.15 0.67
CA MET A 186 18.35 -3.76 0.18
C MET A 186 18.57 -4.55 -1.13
N PRO A 187 18.01 -5.77 -1.26
CA PRO A 187 17.99 -6.53 -2.51
C PRO A 187 16.96 -5.96 -3.50
N LEU A 188 17.18 -4.72 -3.95
CA LEU A 188 16.34 -4.06 -4.95
C LEU A 188 16.33 -4.85 -6.27
N TYR A 189 15.15 -5.08 -6.83
CA TYR A 189 14.99 -5.69 -8.16
C TYR A 189 14.11 -4.86 -9.12
N HIS A 190 13.34 -3.89 -8.61
CA HIS A 190 12.55 -2.99 -9.44
C HIS A 190 12.40 -1.62 -8.76
N CYS A 191 12.66 -0.53 -9.49
CA CYS A 191 12.52 0.85 -9.00
C CYS A 191 12.45 1.81 -10.20
N ASN A 192 11.89 3.01 -10.00
CA ASN A 192 12.15 4.13 -10.90
C ASN A 192 13.36 4.93 -10.42
N SER A 193 14.05 5.60 -11.35
CA SER A 193 15.33 6.25 -11.07
C SER A 193 15.23 7.24 -9.91
N LEU A 194 16.01 6.99 -8.85
CA LEU A 194 16.18 7.85 -7.68
C LEU A 194 16.84 9.22 -7.99
N THR A 195 17.18 9.49 -9.25
CA THR A 195 17.87 10.72 -9.68
C THR A 195 17.04 12.00 -9.58
N SER A 196 15.77 11.94 -9.18
CA SER A 196 14.88 13.12 -9.05
C SER A 196 14.58 13.54 -7.61
N PHE A 197 15.07 12.83 -6.58
CA PHE A 197 14.65 13.06 -5.19
C PHE A 197 15.76 12.87 -4.13
N LEU A 198 17.01 12.67 -4.54
CA LEU A 198 18.21 12.79 -3.72
C LEU A 198 19.05 13.97 -4.21
#